data_AF-A0A6N1VEA4-F1
#
_entry.id   AF-A0A6N1VEA4-F1
#
_cell.length_a   1.000
_cell.length_b   1.000
_cell.length_c   1.000
_cell.angle_alpha   90.00
_cell.angle_beta   90.00
_cell.angle_gamma   90.00
#
_symmetry.space_group_name_H-M   'P 1'
#
loop_
_entity.id
_entity.type
_entity.pdbx_description
1 polymer ?
#
loop_
_entity_poly.entity_id
_entity_poly.type
_entity_poly.pdbx_seq_one_letter_code
_entity_poly.pdbx_strand_id
1 'polypeptide(L)'
;MDGAARRRIVANLVFEDVPAGNGFIDHGLAMSFAMTVRAARFGALLGFVALASCQSMKVGDTLSTSKAGDEELSAADLRAYCPRVTLLEGTAILKTYAKGHKDDPDHIIYQATITDVTRSCKYEGGNLYMQVAAAGRVVWGPKGAGGSGSLELPVRVAVKQGENLPYSRLGKITVSVPPTGDAVQFIYKDDQVVVPAPTSPNLQVIAGFDEGPYDTP
;
A
#
# COMPACT_ATOMS: atom_id res chain seq x y z
N MET A 1 7.14 44.21 -45.98
CA MET A 1 8.56 43.78 -45.97
C MET A 1 8.84 43.46 -44.51
N ASP A 2 8.97 42.25 -44.00
CA ASP A 2 9.29 40.90 -44.47
C ASP A 2 8.74 39.98 -43.33
N GLY A 3 8.17 38.79 -43.52
CA GLY A 3 8.81 37.62 -44.11
C GLY A 3 8.91 36.52 -43.04
N ALA A 4 7.97 35.57 -43.10
CA ALA A 4 7.90 34.40 -42.22
C ALA A 4 9.02 33.38 -42.52
N ALA A 5 9.54 32.69 -41.49
CA ALA A 5 10.29 31.43 -41.70
C ALA A 5 10.18 30.48 -40.50
N ARG A 6 9.36 29.45 -40.69
CA ARG A 6 9.22 28.26 -39.84
C ARG A 6 10.53 27.45 -39.84
N ARG A 7 10.98 26.96 -38.67
CA ARG A 7 11.89 25.82 -38.59
C ARG A 7 11.15 24.62 -38.01
N ARG A 8 10.80 23.68 -38.91
CA ARG A 8 10.46 22.29 -38.59
C ARG A 8 11.78 21.57 -38.28
N ILE A 9 11.90 21.02 -37.08
CA ILE A 9 12.90 19.99 -36.78
C ILE A 9 12.16 18.65 -36.95
N VAL A 10 12.56 17.92 -37.99
CA VAL A 10 12.13 16.56 -38.25
C VAL A 10 13.17 15.65 -37.59
N ALA A 11 12.81 15.05 -36.46
CA ALA A 11 13.59 13.97 -35.87
C ALA A 11 12.86 12.65 -36.17
N ASN A 12 13.44 11.93 -37.11
CA ASN A 12 13.05 10.63 -37.59
C ASN A 12 13.48 9.60 -36.53
N LEU A 13 12.54 9.01 -35.79
CA LEU A 13 12.78 7.77 -35.06
C LEU A 13 11.61 6.82 -35.29
N VAL A 14 11.97 5.77 -36.02
CA VAL A 14 11.19 4.59 -36.37
C VAL A 14 10.79 3.88 -35.08
N PHE A 15 9.47 3.73 -34.86
CA PHE A 15 8.90 2.79 -33.91
C PHE A 15 8.55 1.54 -34.71
N GLU A 16 9.36 0.48 -34.55
CA GLU A 16 9.05 -0.86 -35.06
C GLU A 16 7.96 -1.51 -34.19
N ASP A 17 7.05 -2.18 -34.90
CA ASP A 17 5.82 -2.83 -34.48
C ASP A 17 5.92 -3.80 -33.29
N VAL A 18 4.95 -3.70 -32.38
CA VAL A 18 4.59 -4.75 -31.40
C VAL A 18 3.44 -5.57 -32.00
N PRO A 19 3.60 -6.85 -32.35
CA PRO A 19 2.48 -7.65 -32.82
C PRO A 19 1.68 -8.21 -31.63
N ALA A 20 0.37 -8.01 -31.71
CA ALA A 20 -0.64 -8.74 -30.98
C ALA A 20 -0.66 -10.23 -31.41
N GLY A 21 -0.85 -11.14 -30.46
CA GLY A 21 -0.98 -12.57 -30.72
C GLY A 21 -2.01 -13.21 -29.81
N ASN A 22 -3.24 -13.35 -30.33
CA ASN A 22 -4.31 -14.16 -29.76
C ASN A 22 -4.03 -15.67 -29.95
N GLY A 23 -4.42 -16.45 -28.94
CA GLY A 23 -5.04 -17.78 -29.05
C GLY A 23 -4.32 -18.86 -29.86
N PHE A 24 -3.82 -19.91 -29.18
CA PHE A 24 -3.71 -21.21 -29.83
C PHE A 24 -3.94 -22.37 -28.86
N ILE A 25 -4.56 -23.39 -29.44
CA ILE A 25 -5.26 -24.52 -28.88
C ILE A 25 -4.28 -25.64 -28.47
N ASP A 26 -4.70 -26.33 -27.43
CA ASP A 26 -4.20 -27.57 -26.85
C ASP A 26 -3.94 -28.66 -27.92
N HIS A 27 -2.73 -29.22 -27.98
CA HIS A 27 -2.45 -30.59 -28.41
C HIS A 27 -1.03 -30.99 -27.97
N GLY A 28 -0.97 -32.04 -27.14
CA GLY A 28 0.28 -32.59 -26.62
C GLY A 28 1.20 -33.15 -27.69
N LEU A 29 2.50 -32.94 -27.49
CA LEU A 29 3.55 -33.78 -28.05
C LEU A 29 4.77 -33.72 -27.13
N ALA A 30 5.10 -34.85 -26.54
CA ALA A 30 6.32 -35.06 -25.77
C ALA A 30 7.55 -34.92 -26.70
N MET A 31 8.53 -34.10 -26.32
CA MET A 31 9.85 -34.11 -26.96
C MET A 31 10.98 -34.05 -25.93
N SER A 32 11.81 -35.08 -26.00
CA SER A 32 13.01 -35.33 -25.22
C SER A 32 14.08 -34.24 -25.40
N PHE A 33 14.67 -33.80 -24.28
CA PHE A 33 15.86 -32.95 -24.27
C PHE A 33 17.12 -33.80 -24.54
N ALA A 34 17.71 -33.64 -25.73
CA ALA A 34 19.07 -34.12 -26.04
C ALA A 34 20.06 -32.95 -25.90
N MET A 35 20.83 -32.96 -24.81
CA MET A 35 21.87 -31.97 -24.51
C MET A 35 23.13 -32.27 -25.32
N THR A 36 23.42 -31.45 -26.33
CA THR A 36 24.63 -31.59 -27.16
C THR A 36 25.71 -30.62 -26.69
N VAL A 37 26.72 -31.15 -25.99
CA VAL A 37 27.93 -30.43 -25.56
C VAL A 37 28.82 -30.18 -26.78
N ARG A 38 29.10 -28.91 -27.09
CA ARG A 38 30.06 -28.51 -28.13
C ARG A 38 31.31 -27.92 -27.47
N ALA A 39 32.35 -28.73 -27.41
CA ALA A 39 33.70 -28.35 -27.00
C ALA A 39 34.48 -27.75 -28.19
N ALA A 40 35.10 -26.58 -27.99
CA ALA A 40 36.21 -26.07 -28.81
C ALA A 40 37.08 -25.18 -27.90
N ARG A 41 38.26 -25.67 -27.49
CA ARG A 41 39.60 -25.54 -28.13
C ARG A 41 40.44 -24.45 -27.45
N PHE A 42 41.32 -24.95 -26.58
CA PHE A 42 42.59 -24.41 -26.07
C PHE A 42 43.16 -23.17 -26.79
N GLY A 43 43.26 -22.07 -26.04
CA GLY A 43 44.25 -21.02 -26.23
C GLY A 43 44.92 -20.75 -24.88
N ALA A 44 46.11 -21.30 -24.68
CA ALA A 44 46.90 -21.11 -23.47
C ALA A 44 47.52 -19.72 -23.46
N LEU A 45 47.18 -18.89 -22.47
CA LEU A 45 47.99 -17.76 -22.04
C LEU A 45 48.13 -17.84 -20.52
N LEU A 46 49.40 -17.91 -20.13
CA LEU A 46 49.90 -18.14 -18.79
C LEU A 46 49.46 -17.05 -17.80
N GLY A 47 48.97 -17.50 -16.65
CA GLY A 47 49.20 -16.88 -15.35
C GLY A 47 48.33 -15.69 -14.98
N PHE A 48 47.38 -15.90 -14.06
CA PHE A 48 47.37 -15.13 -12.81
C PHE A 48 46.68 -15.95 -11.71
N VAL A 49 47.26 -15.81 -10.54
CA VAL A 49 47.10 -16.60 -9.30
C VAL A 49 45.69 -16.52 -8.75
N ALA A 50 45.22 -17.65 -8.22
CA ALA A 50 44.00 -17.76 -7.42
C ALA A 50 44.10 -16.91 -6.13
N LEU A 51 43.15 -15.99 -5.95
CA LEU A 51 42.74 -15.51 -4.64
C LEU A 51 41.22 -15.63 -4.56
N ALA A 52 40.78 -16.68 -3.86
CA ALA A 52 39.47 -16.69 -3.23
C ALA A 52 39.43 -15.56 -2.20
N SER A 53 38.93 -14.38 -2.58
CA SER A 53 38.55 -13.36 -1.62
C SER A 53 37.09 -13.59 -1.23
N CYS A 54 36.88 -14.37 -0.18
CA CYS A 54 35.76 -14.12 0.72
C CYS A 54 35.94 -12.69 1.24
N GLN A 55 35.26 -11.72 0.64
CA GLN A 55 35.02 -10.46 1.34
C GLN A 55 34.09 -10.76 2.52
N SER A 56 34.70 -11.06 3.66
CA SER A 56 34.03 -10.95 4.95
C SER A 56 33.75 -9.46 5.16
N MET A 57 32.64 -8.99 4.60
CA MET A 57 32.10 -7.66 4.88
C MET A 57 31.72 -7.69 6.35
N LYS A 58 32.53 -7.03 7.19
CA LYS A 58 32.19 -6.68 8.55
C LYS A 58 30.87 -5.90 8.52
N VAL A 59 29.78 -6.61 8.75
CA VAL A 59 28.50 -6.04 9.19
C VAL A 59 28.76 -5.52 10.59
N GLY A 60 29.16 -4.24 10.71
CA GLY A 60 29.54 -3.74 12.03
C GLY A 60 29.90 -2.28 12.17
N ASP A 61 29.84 -1.44 11.13
CA ASP A 61 30.23 -0.02 11.30
C ASP A 61 29.47 0.99 10.42
N THR A 62 28.36 0.59 9.78
CA THR A 62 27.56 1.50 8.93
C THR A 62 26.08 1.54 9.30
N LEU A 63 25.75 1.27 10.57
CA LEU A 63 24.42 1.49 11.15
C LEU A 63 24.27 2.89 11.78
N SER A 64 24.99 3.88 11.25
CA SER A 64 24.78 5.29 11.59
C SER A 64 24.04 5.98 10.45
N THR A 65 22.78 5.61 10.28
CA THR A 65 21.70 6.44 9.72
C THR A 65 20.40 5.84 10.30
N SER A 66 19.53 6.55 10.99
CA SER A 66 19.13 7.94 10.79
C SER A 66 18.64 8.55 12.10
N LYS A 67 19.12 9.76 12.41
CA LYS A 67 18.44 10.67 13.33
C LYS A 67 17.21 11.23 12.62
N ALA A 68 16.04 10.70 12.97
CA ALA A 68 14.74 11.35 12.82
C ALA A 68 13.82 10.86 13.94
N GLY A 69 13.94 11.52 15.10
CA GLY A 69 13.03 11.37 16.25
C GLY A 69 13.26 10.13 17.10
N ASP A 70 14.46 9.99 17.69
CA ASP A 70 14.72 8.95 18.69
C ASP A 70 14.03 9.32 20.01
N GLU A 71 12.76 8.98 20.10
CA GLU A 71 12.20 8.59 21.38
C GLU A 71 12.75 7.18 21.67
N GLU A 72 13.55 7.05 22.73
CA GLU A 72 14.26 5.81 23.07
C GLU A 72 13.25 4.69 23.38
N LEU A 73 12.91 3.89 22.36
CA LEU A 73 12.08 2.70 22.53
C LEU A 73 12.87 1.67 23.33
N SER A 74 12.41 1.35 24.54
CA SER A 74 13.11 0.41 25.40
C SER A 74 12.93 -1.04 24.91
N ALA A 75 13.89 -1.91 25.24
CA ALA A 75 13.74 -3.35 24.96
C ALA A 75 12.55 -4.00 25.68
N ALA A 76 11.98 -3.34 26.70
CA ALA A 76 10.76 -3.76 27.37
C ALA A 76 9.52 -3.41 26.53
N ASP A 77 9.49 -2.24 25.89
CA ASP A 77 8.40 -1.82 24.99
C ASP A 77 8.25 -2.75 23.78
N LEU A 78 9.38 -3.18 23.21
CA LEU A 78 9.40 -4.10 22.07
C LEU A 78 8.89 -5.51 22.42
N ARG A 79 8.95 -5.90 23.70
CA ARG A 79 8.44 -7.19 24.21
C ARG A 79 7.05 -7.06 24.83
N ALA A 80 6.59 -5.84 25.07
CA ALA A 80 5.31 -5.59 25.70
C ALA A 80 4.16 -5.96 24.75
N TYR A 81 3.04 -6.36 25.35
CA TYR A 81 1.84 -6.71 24.60
C TYR A 81 1.36 -5.49 23.79
N CYS A 82 1.30 -5.62 22.46
CA CYS A 82 0.71 -4.61 21.58
C CYS A 82 -0.57 -5.19 20.96
N PRO A 83 -1.77 -4.73 21.37
CA PRO A 83 -3.05 -5.24 20.90
C PRO A 83 -3.10 -5.41 19.38
N ARG A 84 -3.75 -6.48 18.92
CA ARG A 84 -3.92 -6.71 17.48
C ARG A 84 -4.94 -5.70 16.94
N VAL A 85 -4.62 -5.11 15.79
CA VAL A 85 -5.58 -4.34 14.99
C VAL A 85 -6.22 -5.26 13.97
N THR A 86 -7.51 -5.11 13.79
CA THR A 86 -8.32 -5.86 12.83
C THR A 86 -9.23 -4.90 12.07
N LEU A 87 -9.55 -5.24 10.83
CA LEU A 87 -10.54 -4.51 10.04
C LEU A 87 -11.94 -4.94 10.49
N LEU A 88 -12.85 -3.99 10.73
CA LEU A 88 -14.23 -4.33 11.09
C LEU A 88 -14.93 -4.96 9.89
N GLU A 89 -15.58 -6.10 10.12
CA GLU A 89 -16.34 -6.78 9.09
C GLU A 89 -17.37 -5.85 8.45
N GLY A 90 -17.50 -5.90 7.13
CA GLY A 90 -18.41 -5.03 6.37
C GLY A 90 -17.95 -3.58 6.18
N THR A 91 -16.87 -3.14 6.83
CA THR A 91 -16.38 -1.75 6.72
C THR A 91 -15.09 -1.59 5.92
N ALA A 92 -14.62 -2.69 5.33
CA ALA A 92 -13.42 -2.70 4.49
C ALA A 92 -13.59 -1.94 3.17
N ILE A 93 -14.83 -1.82 2.70
CA ILE A 93 -15.18 -1.27 1.40
C ILE A 93 -16.23 -0.19 1.61
N LEU A 94 -15.97 1.00 1.07
CA LEU A 94 -16.92 2.10 0.99
C LEU A 94 -17.28 2.34 -0.47
N LYS A 95 -18.58 2.31 -0.78
CA LYS A 95 -19.11 2.63 -2.11
C LYS A 95 -20.06 3.81 -1.98
N THR A 96 -19.81 4.85 -2.77
CA THR A 96 -20.75 5.98 -2.89
C THR A 96 -21.45 5.90 -4.24
N TYR A 97 -22.76 6.10 -4.23
CA TYR A 97 -23.62 5.97 -5.41
C TYR A 97 -24.19 7.32 -5.85
N ALA A 98 -24.59 7.40 -7.12
CA ALA A 98 -25.38 8.52 -7.61
C ALA A 98 -26.70 8.64 -6.82
N LYS A 99 -27.16 9.87 -6.62
CA LYS A 99 -28.38 10.16 -5.87
C LYS A 99 -29.56 9.36 -6.44
N GLY A 100 -30.26 8.61 -5.58
CA GLY A 100 -31.41 7.78 -5.97
C GLY A 100 -31.07 6.38 -6.48
N HIS A 101 -29.79 6.01 -6.54
CA HIS A 101 -29.33 4.72 -7.08
C HIS A 101 -28.52 3.92 -6.04
N LYS A 102 -29.01 3.87 -4.80
CA LYS A 102 -28.36 3.12 -3.73
C LYS A 102 -28.27 1.63 -4.10
N ASP A 103 -27.12 1.02 -3.82
CA ASP A 103 -26.83 -0.41 -4.04
C ASP A 103 -26.85 -0.86 -5.51
N ASP A 104 -26.90 0.08 -6.46
CA ASP A 104 -26.82 -0.19 -7.89
C ASP A 104 -25.36 -0.08 -8.39
N PRO A 105 -24.72 -1.19 -8.81
CA PRO A 105 -23.31 -1.20 -9.22
C PRO A 105 -23.02 -0.33 -10.45
N ASP A 106 -24.01 -0.12 -11.33
CA ASP A 106 -23.87 0.73 -12.51
C ASP A 106 -23.88 2.22 -12.16
N HIS A 107 -24.24 2.54 -10.91
CA HIS A 107 -24.38 3.89 -10.40
C HIS A 107 -23.35 4.27 -9.33
N ILE A 108 -22.27 3.50 -9.18
CA ILE A 108 -21.16 3.83 -8.29
C ILE A 108 -20.43 5.08 -8.80
N ILE A 109 -20.29 6.08 -7.94
CA ILE A 109 -19.45 7.27 -8.15
C ILE A 109 -18.00 6.89 -7.86
N TYR A 110 -17.71 6.34 -6.68
CA TYR A 110 -16.37 5.88 -6.32
C TYR A 110 -16.45 4.68 -5.37
N GLN A 111 -15.37 3.91 -5.36
CA GLN A 111 -15.16 2.83 -4.41
C GLN A 111 -13.81 3.03 -3.71
N ALA A 112 -13.84 3.06 -2.38
CA ALA A 112 -12.65 3.01 -1.54
C ALA A 112 -12.55 1.64 -0.85
N THR A 113 -11.33 1.16 -0.64
CA THR A 113 -11.07 -0.13 0.01
C THR A 113 -9.85 -0.01 0.91
N ILE A 114 -10.01 -0.39 2.18
CA ILE A 114 -8.92 -0.59 3.12
C ILE A 114 -8.42 -2.02 2.92
N THR A 115 -7.12 -2.17 2.66
CA THR A 115 -6.47 -3.47 2.42
C THR A 115 -5.58 -3.90 3.56
N ASP A 116 -5.04 -2.94 4.31
CA ASP A 116 -4.12 -3.24 5.40
C ASP A 116 -4.37 -2.31 6.59
N VAL A 117 -4.16 -2.84 7.78
CA VAL A 117 -4.28 -2.12 9.04
C VAL A 117 -3.09 -2.49 9.92
N THR A 118 -2.40 -1.48 10.43
CA THR A 118 -1.20 -1.65 11.23
C THR A 118 -1.28 -0.83 12.51
N ARG A 119 -0.45 -1.18 13.48
CA ARG A 119 -0.33 -0.45 14.74
C ARG A 119 1.10 -0.42 15.25
N SER A 120 1.48 0.68 15.89
CA SER A 120 2.64 0.77 16.77
C SER A 120 2.18 1.14 18.18
N CYS A 121 2.89 0.63 19.19
CA CYS A 121 2.56 0.81 20.60
C CYS A 121 3.76 1.35 21.36
N LYS A 122 3.52 2.22 22.34
CA LYS A 122 4.50 2.70 23.31
C LYS A 122 3.87 2.71 24.71
N TYR A 123 4.59 2.22 25.72
CA TYR A 123 4.16 2.29 27.10
C TYR A 123 4.84 3.47 27.81
N GLU A 124 4.07 4.30 28.51
CA GLU A 124 4.61 5.41 29.26
C GLU A 124 3.64 5.83 30.37
N GLY A 125 4.15 6.09 31.58
CA GLY A 125 3.33 6.63 32.67
C GLY A 125 2.12 5.78 33.07
N GLY A 126 2.16 4.46 32.87
CA GLY A 126 1.02 3.57 33.13
C GLY A 126 -0.04 3.54 32.02
N ASN A 127 0.20 4.23 30.91
CA ASN A 127 -0.65 4.26 29.73
C ASN A 127 -0.02 3.51 28.57
N LEU A 128 -0.88 3.03 27.67
CA LEU A 128 -0.55 2.51 26.36
C LEU A 128 -0.94 3.55 25.31
N TYR A 129 0.07 4.11 24.67
CA TYR A 129 -0.07 4.98 23.51
C TYR A 129 0.00 4.13 22.25
N MET A 130 -0.91 4.35 21.31
CA MET A 130 -0.96 3.58 20.09
C MET A 130 -1.15 4.49 18.88
N GLN A 131 -0.44 4.18 17.81
CA GLN A 131 -0.68 4.78 16.50
C GLN A 131 -1.26 3.71 15.60
N VAL A 132 -2.47 3.92 15.11
CA VAL A 132 -3.17 2.99 14.23
C VAL A 132 -3.18 3.58 12.83
N ALA A 133 -2.78 2.81 11.84
CA ALA A 133 -2.80 3.22 10.45
C ALA A 133 -3.66 2.26 9.61
N ALA A 134 -4.46 2.83 8.71
CA ALA A 134 -5.24 2.10 7.73
C ALA A 134 -4.78 2.51 6.32
N ALA A 135 -4.33 1.55 5.53
CA ALA A 135 -3.87 1.74 4.17
C ALA A 135 -4.87 1.15 3.18
N GLY A 136 -5.09 1.87 2.10
CA GLY A 136 -6.09 1.49 1.13
C GLY A 136 -5.91 2.18 -0.21
N ARG A 137 -6.92 2.00 -1.05
CA ARG A 137 -7.01 2.65 -2.36
C ARG A 137 -8.42 3.12 -2.67
N VAL A 138 -8.52 4.10 -3.55
CA VAL A 138 -9.77 4.62 -4.10
C VAL A 138 -9.72 4.59 -5.62
N VAL A 139 -10.86 4.24 -6.24
CA VAL A 139 -11.06 4.20 -7.69
C VAL A 139 -12.37 4.88 -8.04
N TRP A 140 -12.41 5.51 -9.22
CA TRP A 140 -13.66 5.99 -9.80
C TRP A 140 -14.53 4.81 -10.25
N GLY A 141 -15.84 4.93 -10.03
CA GLY A 141 -16.85 4.01 -10.57
C GLY A 141 -17.43 4.51 -11.89
N PRO A 142 -18.38 3.78 -12.49
CA PRO A 142 -18.97 4.12 -13.79
C PRO A 142 -19.59 5.52 -13.86
N LYS A 143 -20.13 6.04 -12.75
CA LYS A 143 -20.70 7.40 -12.66
C LYS A 143 -19.72 8.45 -12.13
N GLY A 144 -18.52 8.05 -11.73
CA GLY A 144 -17.42 8.95 -11.40
C GLY A 144 -16.37 9.08 -12.52
N ALA A 145 -16.50 8.32 -13.61
CA ALA A 145 -15.57 8.38 -14.73
C ALA A 145 -15.47 9.80 -15.32
N GLY A 146 -14.25 10.33 -15.43
CA GLY A 146 -13.99 11.71 -15.84
C GLY A 146 -14.16 12.75 -14.74
N GLY A 147 -14.54 12.34 -13.52
CA GLY A 147 -14.54 13.19 -12.34
C GLY A 147 -13.12 13.61 -11.97
N SER A 148 -12.90 14.90 -11.76
CA SER A 148 -11.70 15.43 -11.11
C SER A 148 -12.13 15.98 -9.75
N GLY A 149 -11.39 15.64 -8.69
CA GLY A 149 -11.74 16.11 -7.37
C GLY A 149 -10.99 15.44 -6.23
N SER A 150 -11.19 16.01 -5.05
CA SER A 150 -10.77 15.43 -3.78
C SER A 150 -11.95 14.71 -3.15
N LEU A 151 -11.74 13.46 -2.75
CA LEU A 151 -12.69 12.63 -2.02
C LEU A 151 -12.35 12.63 -0.54
N GLU A 152 -13.34 12.80 0.32
CA GLU A 152 -13.17 12.70 1.76
C GLU A 152 -13.61 11.30 2.22
N LEU A 153 -12.67 10.51 2.74
CA LEU A 153 -12.92 9.16 3.21
C LEU A 153 -12.98 9.13 4.74
N PRO A 154 -14.10 8.69 5.33
CA PRO A 154 -14.24 8.65 6.78
C PRO A 154 -13.78 7.30 7.34
N VAL A 155 -12.80 7.30 8.26
CA VAL A 155 -12.20 6.11 8.85
C VAL A 155 -12.32 6.19 10.37
N ARG A 156 -12.91 5.17 10.99
CA ARG A 156 -12.97 5.05 12.45
C ARG A 156 -11.88 4.13 12.95
N VAL A 157 -11.27 4.53 14.07
CA VAL A 157 -10.44 3.67 14.93
C VAL A 157 -11.11 3.55 16.29
N ALA A 158 -11.21 2.33 16.79
CA ALA A 158 -11.83 2.02 18.07
C ALA A 158 -10.99 1.00 18.84
N VAL A 159 -10.95 1.15 20.17
CA VAL A 159 -10.37 0.16 21.08
C VAL A 159 -11.50 -0.35 21.97
N LYS A 160 -11.73 -1.66 21.93
CA LYS A 160 -12.70 -2.36 22.77
C LYS A 160 -12.00 -3.13 23.88
N GLN A 161 -12.66 -3.20 25.03
CA GLN A 161 -12.28 -4.04 26.15
C GLN A 161 -13.52 -4.77 26.68
N GLY A 162 -13.79 -5.97 26.16
CA GLY A 162 -15.08 -6.64 26.37
C GLY A 162 -16.22 -5.80 25.79
N GLU A 163 -17.13 -5.36 26.66
CA GLU A 163 -18.27 -4.49 26.30
C GLU A 163 -17.92 -2.99 26.36
N ASN A 164 -16.80 -2.63 27.00
CA ASN A 164 -16.39 -1.24 27.10
C ASN A 164 -15.72 -0.76 25.82
N LEU A 165 -15.93 0.52 25.50
CA LEU A 165 -15.32 1.22 24.38
C LEU A 165 -14.45 2.37 24.91
N PRO A 166 -13.29 2.09 25.53
CA PRO A 166 -12.42 3.11 26.11
C PRO A 166 -11.93 4.16 25.10
N TYR A 167 -11.97 3.84 23.81
CA TYR A 167 -11.57 4.76 22.76
C TYR A 167 -12.39 4.55 21.48
N SER A 168 -12.83 5.65 20.87
CA SER A 168 -13.40 5.65 19.52
C SER A 168 -13.25 7.02 18.89
N ARG A 169 -12.66 7.09 17.69
CA ARG A 169 -12.57 8.33 16.92
C ARG A 169 -12.87 8.08 15.46
N LEU A 170 -13.71 8.95 14.90
CA LEU A 170 -13.92 9.06 13.47
C LEU A 170 -12.99 10.15 12.92
N GLY A 171 -12.06 9.78 12.05
CA GLY A 171 -11.25 10.71 11.29
C GLY A 171 -11.63 10.72 9.82
N LYS A 172 -11.02 11.67 9.09
CA LYS A 172 -11.26 11.88 7.66
C LYS A 172 -9.94 12.06 6.95
N ILE A 173 -9.81 11.46 5.78
CA ILE A 173 -8.67 11.66 4.89
C ILE A 173 -9.15 12.16 3.53
N THR A 174 -8.51 13.24 3.05
CA THR A 174 -8.79 13.80 1.74
C THR A 174 -7.84 13.19 0.71
N VAL A 175 -8.38 12.54 -0.31
CA VAL A 175 -7.63 11.86 -1.37
C VAL A 175 -7.94 12.54 -2.70
N SER A 176 -6.92 13.08 -3.37
CA SER A 176 -7.06 13.65 -4.71
C SER A 176 -6.98 12.53 -5.75
N VAL A 177 -8.04 12.35 -6.55
CA VAL A 177 -8.12 11.27 -7.54
C VAL A 177 -8.11 11.87 -8.95
N PRO A 178 -7.17 11.44 -9.83
CA PRO A 178 -7.09 11.95 -11.18
C PRO A 178 -8.28 11.49 -12.03
N PRO A 179 -8.64 12.23 -13.09
CA PRO A 179 -9.77 11.87 -13.96
C PRO A 179 -9.49 10.66 -14.86
N THR A 180 -8.26 10.14 -14.87
CA THR A 180 -7.83 8.98 -15.67
C THR A 180 -8.48 7.68 -15.23
N GLY A 181 -9.05 7.62 -14.02
CA GLY A 181 -9.65 6.40 -13.46
C GLY A 181 -8.66 5.49 -12.73
N ASP A 182 -7.40 5.89 -12.64
CA ASP A 182 -6.37 5.10 -11.95
C ASP A 182 -6.64 5.00 -10.44
N ALA A 183 -6.29 3.84 -9.86
CA ALA A 183 -6.39 3.63 -8.43
C ALA A 183 -5.38 4.50 -7.67
N VAL A 184 -5.85 5.30 -6.71
CA VAL A 184 -5.00 6.13 -5.86
C VAL A 184 -4.89 5.52 -4.47
N GLN A 185 -3.67 5.40 -3.95
CA GLN A 185 -3.41 4.89 -2.61
C GLN A 185 -3.60 6.00 -1.56
N PHE A 186 -4.04 5.62 -0.37
CA PHE A 186 -4.12 6.50 0.78
C PHE A 186 -3.66 5.79 2.06
N ILE A 187 -3.21 6.57 3.04
CA ILE A 187 -2.87 6.09 4.38
C ILE A 187 -3.53 7.04 5.38
N TYR A 188 -4.52 6.53 6.11
CA TYR A 188 -5.08 7.21 7.27
C TYR A 188 -4.29 6.82 8.52
N LYS A 189 -4.00 7.79 9.40
CA LYS A 189 -3.29 7.58 10.67
C LYS A 189 -4.08 8.22 11.80
N ASP A 190 -4.33 7.45 12.86
CA ASP A 190 -4.80 7.93 14.15
C ASP A 190 -3.68 7.75 15.19
N ASP A 191 -3.12 8.86 15.64
CA ASP A 191 -1.97 8.90 16.57
C ASP A 191 -2.34 9.36 17.98
N GLN A 192 -3.63 9.54 18.30
CA GLN A 192 -4.06 9.95 19.64
C GLN A 192 -4.80 8.84 20.39
N VAL A 193 -4.51 7.58 20.07
CA VAL A 193 -5.05 6.45 20.84
C VAL A 193 -4.26 6.36 22.15
N VAL A 194 -4.92 6.65 23.27
CA VAL A 194 -4.36 6.53 24.61
C VAL A 194 -5.34 5.76 25.47
N VAL A 195 -4.90 4.65 26.05
CA VAL A 195 -5.70 3.81 26.95
C VAL A 195 -4.85 3.39 28.15
N PRO A 196 -5.45 3.02 29.30
CA PRO A 196 -4.69 2.45 30.41
C PRO A 196 -3.91 1.21 29.97
N ALA A 197 -2.67 1.06 30.43
CA ALA A 197 -1.85 -0.10 30.11
C ALA A 197 -2.54 -1.39 30.57
N PRO A 198 -2.85 -2.33 29.66
CA PRO A 198 -3.58 -3.54 30.02
C PRO A 198 -2.69 -4.53 30.78
N THR A 199 -3.24 -5.17 31.82
CA THR A 199 -2.53 -6.22 32.59
C THR A 199 -2.67 -7.62 31.97
N SER A 200 -3.53 -7.76 30.97
CA SER A 200 -3.81 -9.00 30.24
C SER A 200 -4.17 -8.67 28.78
N PRO A 201 -4.06 -9.63 27.83
CA PRO A 201 -4.32 -9.35 26.42
C PRO A 201 -5.82 -9.26 26.08
N ASN A 202 -6.52 -8.30 26.68
CA ASN A 202 -7.98 -8.15 26.64
C ASN A 202 -8.48 -6.98 25.78
N LEU A 203 -7.58 -6.29 25.07
CA LEU A 203 -7.93 -5.19 24.16
C LEU A 203 -8.05 -5.69 22.73
N GLN A 204 -9.10 -5.24 22.04
CA GLN A 204 -9.29 -5.44 20.62
C GLN A 204 -9.29 -4.08 19.93
N VAL A 205 -8.40 -3.89 18.96
CA VAL A 205 -8.33 -2.66 18.17
C VAL A 205 -8.97 -2.93 16.83
N ILE A 206 -9.85 -2.02 16.43
CA ILE A 206 -10.66 -2.14 15.23
C ILE A 206 -10.53 -0.86 14.42
N ALA A 207 -10.30 -1.01 13.12
CA ALA A 207 -10.35 0.09 12.16
C ALA A 207 -11.32 -0.24 11.02
N GLY A 208 -11.84 0.78 10.34
CA GLY A 208 -12.78 0.57 9.24
C GLY A 208 -13.35 1.88 8.71
N PHE A 209 -13.97 1.85 7.53
CA PHE A 209 -14.79 2.98 7.08
C PHE A 209 -16.01 3.14 7.99
N ASP A 210 -16.40 4.37 8.27
CA ASP A 210 -17.62 4.66 9.01
C ASP A 210 -18.21 5.98 8.53
N GLU A 211 -19.43 5.93 8.02
CA GLU A 211 -20.11 7.12 7.49
C GLU A 211 -20.71 8.00 8.60
N GLY A 212 -20.53 7.63 9.88
CA GLY A 212 -21.12 8.30 11.03
C GLY A 212 -22.59 7.90 11.22
N PRO A 213 -23.30 8.48 12.21
CA PRO A 213 -24.71 8.19 12.38
C PRO A 213 -25.46 8.61 11.10
N TYR A 214 -26.21 7.67 10.54
CA TYR A 214 -27.14 7.94 9.46
C TYR A 214 -28.24 8.88 9.98
N ASP A 215 -28.27 10.12 9.51
CA ASP A 215 -29.53 10.87 9.44
C ASP A 215 -30.35 10.21 8.34
N THR A 216 -30.90 9.03 8.61
CA THR A 216 -32.01 8.51 7.81
C THR A 216 -33.21 9.41 8.07
N PRO A 217 -33.76 10.09 7.04
CA PRO A 217 -35.01 10.84 7.17
C PRO A 217 -36.17 9.96 7.63
#